data_AF-A0A2V6WLS4-F1
#
_entry.id   AF-A0A2V6WLS4-F1
#
_cell.length_a   1.000
_cell.length_b   1.000
_cell.length_c   1.000
_cell.angle_alpha   90.00
_cell.angle_beta   90.00
_cell.angle_gamma   90.00
#
_symmetry.space_group_name_H-M   'P 1'
#
loop_
_entity.id
_entity.type
_entity.pdbx_description
1 polymer ?
#
loop_
_entity_poly.entity_id
_entity_poly.type
_entity_poly.pdbx_seq_one_letter_code
_entity_poly.pdbx_strand_id
1 'polypeptide(L)'
;MRVRDARAATYARRRRLRGAAAPRGHAFAAAIAFYPECAAGAWVRGYRAIAPLLILAGELDDWTPAAPCQRLADRARADGQPVSIVVYPRAYHSFDSYAPVTRIPEALQGRGATIGGDNAAREDSITQVETFLARYLR
;
A
#
# COMPACT_ATOMS: atom_id res chain seq x y z
N MET A 1 28.71 20.05 59.17
CA MET A 1 27.87 20.23 57.96
C MET A 1 26.49 19.63 58.26
N ARG A 2 25.44 20.42 58.02
CA ARG A 2 24.01 20.20 58.37
C ARG A 2 23.41 19.04 57.56
N VAL A 3 22.70 18.08 58.17
CA VAL A 3 21.22 17.94 58.31
C VAL A 3 20.65 16.76 57.50
N ARG A 4 19.93 15.91 58.25
CA ARG A 4 18.77 15.03 58.00
C ARG A 4 18.16 14.95 56.58
N ASP A 5 17.95 13.70 56.15
CA ASP A 5 16.69 13.06 55.75
C ASP A 5 15.65 13.84 54.92
N ALA A 6 15.31 13.33 53.72
CA ALA A 6 13.95 13.41 53.16
C ALA A 6 13.80 12.49 51.93
N ARG A 7 12.98 11.44 52.09
CA ARG A 7 12.30 10.78 50.97
C ARG A 7 11.43 11.80 50.22
N ALA A 8 11.51 11.82 48.90
CA ALA A 8 10.44 12.36 48.05
C ALA A 8 10.24 11.42 46.86
N ALA A 9 9.27 10.51 47.01
CA ALA A 9 8.73 9.73 45.93
C ALA A 9 8.09 10.67 44.90
N THR A 10 8.66 10.77 43.71
CA THR A 10 7.94 11.30 42.55
C THR A 10 7.40 10.10 41.77
N TYR A 11 6.24 9.63 42.20
CA TYR A 11 5.37 8.81 41.36
C TYR A 11 4.94 9.73 40.20
N ALA A 12 5.69 9.72 39.09
CA ALA A 12 5.18 10.26 37.86
C ALA A 12 3.92 9.44 37.53
N ARG A 13 2.75 10.00 37.85
CA ARG A 13 1.47 9.43 37.45
C ARG A 13 1.56 9.27 35.94
N ARG A 14 1.74 8.03 35.47
CA ARG A 14 1.37 7.69 34.11
C ARG A 14 -0.10 8.06 34.03
N ARG A 15 -0.42 9.20 33.42
CA ARG A 15 -1.76 9.43 32.91
C ARG A 15 -2.00 8.19 32.06
N ARG A 16 -2.85 7.28 32.55
CA ARG A 16 -3.58 6.42 31.64
C ARG A 16 -4.23 7.42 30.71
N LEU A 17 -3.70 7.53 29.49
CA LEU A 17 -4.48 8.02 28.40
C LEU A 17 -5.69 7.07 28.42
N ARG A 18 -6.79 7.55 29.00
CA ARG A 18 -8.10 6.92 28.80
C ARG A 18 -8.15 6.74 27.30
N GLY A 19 -8.28 5.48 26.87
CA GLY A 19 -8.28 5.13 25.47
C GLY A 19 -9.21 6.11 24.77
N ALA A 20 -8.63 7.01 23.99
CA ALA A 20 -9.35 7.52 22.86
C ALA A 20 -9.71 6.25 22.11
N ALA A 21 -11.00 5.92 22.07
CA ALA A 21 -11.48 4.90 21.18
C ALA A 21 -10.83 5.22 19.84
N ALA A 22 -10.01 4.31 19.32
CA ALA A 22 -9.50 4.44 17.97
C ALA A 22 -10.72 4.80 17.09
N PRO A 23 -10.60 5.78 16.17
CA PRO A 23 -11.70 6.13 15.30
C PRO A 23 -12.37 4.84 14.81
N ARG A 24 -13.71 4.79 14.81
CA ARG A 24 -14.45 3.63 14.27
C ARG A 24 -14.31 3.64 12.74
N GLY A 25 -13.10 3.41 12.26
CA GLY A 25 -12.69 3.66 10.89
C GLY A 25 -11.18 3.55 10.71
N HIS A 26 -10.78 3.44 9.46
CA HIS A 26 -9.39 3.46 9.03
C HIS A 26 -8.70 4.79 9.37
N ALA A 27 -7.37 4.78 9.57
CA ALA A 27 -6.60 6.00 9.84
C ALA A 27 -6.57 6.95 8.64
N PHE A 28 -6.73 6.40 7.43
CA PHE A 28 -6.89 7.13 6.18
C PHE A 28 -8.21 6.74 5.53
N ALA A 29 -8.82 7.67 4.80
CA ALA A 29 -10.08 7.42 4.10
C ALA A 29 -9.90 6.42 2.93
N ALA A 30 -8.78 6.47 2.22
CA ALA A 30 -8.44 5.57 1.12
C ALA A 30 -6.92 5.55 0.85
N ALA A 31 -6.44 4.53 0.15
CA ALA A 31 -5.07 4.40 -0.35
C ALA A 31 -5.08 3.83 -1.78
N ILE A 32 -4.16 4.30 -2.61
CA ILE A 32 -3.97 3.82 -3.99
C ILE A 32 -2.49 3.51 -4.19
N ALA A 33 -2.19 2.35 -4.77
CA ALA A 33 -0.83 1.89 -5.03
C ALA A 33 -0.69 1.50 -6.50
N PHE A 34 0.18 2.23 -7.22
CA PHE A 34 0.57 1.90 -8.58
C PHE A 34 1.80 0.98 -8.54
N TYR A 35 1.71 -0.14 -9.25
CA TYR A 35 2.75 -1.17 -9.44
C TYR A 35 3.58 -1.50 -8.17
N PRO A 36 2.94 -1.77 -7.00
CA PRO A 36 3.67 -1.98 -5.76
C PRO A 36 4.34 -3.35 -5.69
N GLU A 37 5.38 -3.47 -4.87
CA GLU A 37 5.95 -4.76 -4.50
C GLU A 37 5.12 -5.42 -3.37
N CYS A 38 4.42 -6.52 -3.67
CA CYS A 38 3.54 -7.19 -2.71
C CYS A 38 4.08 -8.52 -2.16
N ALA A 39 5.28 -8.98 -2.54
CA ALA A 39 5.77 -10.30 -2.12
C ALA A 39 5.75 -10.46 -0.60
N ALA A 40 6.32 -9.50 0.15
CA ALA A 40 6.33 -9.56 1.61
C ALA A 40 4.90 -9.62 2.19
N GLY A 41 4.01 -8.73 1.75
CA GLY A 41 2.63 -8.66 2.23
C GLY A 41 1.82 -9.93 1.94
N ALA A 42 2.04 -10.58 0.80
CA ALA A 42 1.34 -11.80 0.41
C ALA A 42 1.61 -12.99 1.36
N TRP A 43 2.74 -12.96 2.09
CA TRP A 43 3.12 -13.99 3.05
C TRP A 43 2.85 -13.62 4.52
N VAL A 44 2.48 -12.37 4.80
CA VAL A 44 2.14 -11.93 6.17
C VAL A 44 0.82 -12.57 6.59
N ARG A 45 0.88 -13.41 7.62
CA ARG A 45 -0.33 -13.91 8.29
C ARG A 45 -1.04 -12.74 8.98
N GLY A 46 -2.34 -12.60 8.72
CA GLY A 46 -3.14 -11.53 9.32
C GLY A 46 -2.84 -10.13 8.74
N TYR A 47 -2.42 -10.04 7.47
CA TYR A 47 -2.35 -8.77 6.76
C TYR A 47 -3.65 -7.98 6.99
N ARG A 48 -3.51 -6.71 7.39
CA ARG A 48 -4.63 -5.78 7.55
C ARG A 48 -4.34 -4.48 6.82
N ALA A 49 -5.18 -4.15 5.86
CA ALA A 49 -5.13 -2.87 5.19
C ALA A 49 -5.50 -1.76 6.19
N ILE A 50 -4.65 -0.74 6.28
CA ILE A 50 -4.86 0.41 7.19
C ILE A 50 -5.94 1.37 6.69
N ALA A 51 -6.37 1.20 5.44
CA ALA A 51 -7.39 1.94 4.71
C ALA A 51 -7.98 1.05 3.59
N PRO A 52 -9.14 1.41 3.01
CA PRO A 52 -9.51 0.90 1.70
C PRO A 52 -8.37 1.08 0.72
N LEU A 53 -8.00 0.03 0.00
CA LEU A 53 -6.83 0.00 -0.87
C LEU A 53 -7.19 -0.40 -2.29
N LEU A 54 -6.82 0.43 -3.26
CA LEU A 54 -6.79 0.08 -4.68
C LEU A 54 -5.34 -0.17 -5.12
N ILE A 55 -5.11 -1.33 -5.73
CA ILE A 55 -3.83 -1.68 -6.38
C ILE A 55 -4.03 -1.66 -7.89
N LEU A 56 -3.09 -1.06 -8.62
CA LEU A 56 -3.09 -0.98 -10.08
C LEU A 56 -1.76 -1.53 -10.57
N ALA A 57 -1.75 -2.62 -11.34
CA ALA A 57 -0.52 -3.33 -11.72
C ALA A 57 -0.50 -3.70 -13.22
N GLY A 58 0.68 -3.83 -13.80
CA GLY A 58 0.86 -4.35 -15.15
C GLY A 58 0.94 -5.87 -15.16
N GLU A 59 0.33 -6.51 -16.16
CA GLU A 59 0.42 -7.97 -16.37
C GLU A 59 1.85 -8.44 -16.68
N LEU A 60 2.59 -7.64 -17.46
CA LEU A 60 3.95 -7.94 -17.90
C LEU A 60 5.02 -7.33 -17.00
N ASP A 61 4.64 -6.79 -15.83
CA ASP A 61 5.57 -6.18 -14.88
C ASP A 61 6.60 -7.23 -14.40
N ASP A 62 7.83 -7.11 -14.89
CA ASP A 62 8.98 -7.93 -14.52
C ASP A 62 9.84 -7.26 -13.43
N TRP A 63 9.45 -6.05 -12.98
CA TRP A 63 10.06 -5.35 -11.85
C TRP A 63 9.40 -5.76 -10.53
N THR A 64 8.08 -5.63 -10.46
CA THR A 64 7.22 -5.97 -9.31
C THR A 64 6.04 -6.82 -9.80
N PRO A 65 6.23 -8.15 -10.02
CA PRO A 65 5.20 -8.99 -10.62
C PRO A 65 3.83 -8.88 -9.93
N ALA A 66 2.75 -8.84 -10.72
CA ALA A 66 1.39 -8.64 -10.21
C ALA A 66 0.86 -9.80 -9.36
N ALA A 67 1.35 -11.03 -9.58
CA ALA A 67 0.81 -12.24 -8.95
C ALA A 67 0.83 -12.21 -7.40
N PRO A 68 1.91 -11.78 -6.72
CA PRO A 68 1.86 -11.48 -5.29
C PRO A 68 0.75 -10.51 -4.87
N CYS A 69 0.53 -9.42 -5.61
CA CYS A 69 -0.51 -8.44 -5.28
C CYS A 69 -1.91 -9.01 -5.47
N GLN A 70 -2.13 -9.82 -6.51
CA GLN A 70 -3.39 -10.54 -6.72
C GLN A 70 -3.70 -11.45 -5.52
N ARG A 71 -2.73 -12.28 -5.10
CA ARG A 71 -2.91 -13.16 -3.92
C ARG A 71 -3.20 -12.39 -2.64
N LEU A 72 -2.52 -11.26 -2.43
CA LEU A 72 -2.77 -10.38 -1.28
C LEU A 72 -4.20 -9.84 -1.32
N ALA A 73 -4.63 -9.30 -2.47
CA ALA A 73 -5.97 -8.74 -2.63
C ALA A 73 -7.07 -9.81 -2.47
N ASP A 74 -6.88 -11.00 -3.04
CA ASP A 74 -7.80 -12.13 -2.89
C ASP A 74 -7.98 -12.53 -1.44
N ARG A 75 -6.88 -12.68 -0.69
CA ARG A 75 -6.93 -13.01 0.73
C ARG A 75 -7.58 -11.91 1.54
N ALA A 76 -7.19 -10.65 1.33
CA ALA A 76 -7.77 -9.53 2.04
C ALA A 76 -9.29 -9.42 1.79
N ARG A 77 -9.74 -9.64 0.55
CA ARG A 77 -11.18 -9.70 0.21
C ARG A 77 -11.89 -10.86 0.89
N ALA A 78 -11.28 -12.06 0.92
CA ALA A 78 -11.84 -13.21 1.63
C ALA A 78 -12.00 -12.95 3.14
N ASP A 79 -11.12 -12.13 3.71
CA ASP A 79 -11.18 -11.65 5.11
C ASP A 79 -12.11 -10.43 5.31
N GLY A 80 -12.88 -10.05 4.29
CA GLY A 80 -13.83 -8.94 4.34
C GLY A 80 -13.21 -7.53 4.30
N GLN A 81 -11.93 -7.42 3.91
CA GLN A 81 -11.23 -6.14 3.84
C GLN A 81 -11.49 -5.42 2.50
N PRO A 82 -11.56 -4.09 2.49
CA PRO A 82 -11.81 -3.30 1.29
C PRO A 82 -10.56 -3.13 0.42
N VAL A 83 -10.01 -4.23 -0.09
CA VAL A 83 -8.84 -4.25 -0.98
C VAL A 83 -9.25 -4.70 -2.38
N SER A 84 -8.95 -3.89 -3.40
CA SER A 84 -9.20 -4.20 -4.81
C SER A 84 -7.91 -4.12 -5.61
N ILE A 85 -7.86 -4.86 -6.71
CA ILE A 85 -6.74 -4.84 -7.65
C ILE A 85 -7.26 -4.82 -9.08
N VAL A 86 -6.63 -4.04 -9.94
CA VAL A 86 -6.75 -4.11 -11.41
C VAL A 86 -5.39 -4.50 -11.97
N VAL A 87 -5.40 -5.47 -12.89
CA VAL A 87 -4.20 -5.89 -13.62
C VAL A 87 -4.41 -5.59 -15.10
N TYR A 88 -3.53 -4.75 -15.65
CA TYR A 88 -3.63 -4.26 -17.01
C TYR A 88 -2.93 -5.20 -17.99
N PRO A 89 -3.65 -5.78 -18.97
CA PRO A 89 -3.06 -6.71 -19.91
C PRO A 89 -2.01 -6.01 -20.77
N ARG A 90 -0.90 -6.72 -21.05
CA ARG A 90 0.26 -6.21 -21.83
C ARG A 90 1.01 -5.02 -21.25
N ALA A 91 0.65 -4.53 -20.07
CA ALA A 91 1.28 -3.39 -19.44
C ALA A 91 2.47 -3.80 -18.56
N TYR A 92 3.53 -2.98 -18.57
CA TYR A 92 4.74 -3.17 -17.76
C TYR A 92 4.71 -2.31 -16.49
N HIS A 93 5.82 -2.27 -15.76
CA HIS A 93 6.04 -1.28 -14.72
C HIS A 93 5.95 0.15 -15.30
N SER A 94 5.44 1.10 -14.53
CA SER A 94 5.24 2.49 -14.99
C SER A 94 4.33 2.64 -16.22
N PHE A 95 3.30 1.79 -16.35
CA PHE A 95 2.32 1.82 -17.45
C PHE A 95 1.58 3.16 -17.60
N ASP A 96 1.52 3.95 -16.53
CA ASP A 96 0.91 5.28 -16.48
C ASP A 96 1.84 6.38 -17.05
N SER A 97 3.07 6.04 -17.41
CA SER A 97 4.02 6.95 -18.05
C SER A 97 3.64 7.25 -19.50
N TYR A 98 4.19 8.34 -20.06
CA TYR A 98 4.20 8.62 -21.50
C TYR A 98 5.47 8.12 -22.19
N ALA A 99 6.44 7.59 -21.43
CA ALA A 99 7.70 7.11 -21.96
C ALA A 99 7.50 5.81 -22.77
N PRO A 100 8.33 5.57 -23.80
CA PRO A 100 8.31 4.32 -24.53
C PRO A 100 8.75 3.14 -23.65
N VAL A 101 8.28 1.94 -24.00
CA VAL A 101 8.72 0.69 -23.38
C VAL A 101 10.22 0.53 -23.54
N THR A 102 10.92 0.43 -22.41
CA THR A 102 12.38 0.39 -22.33
C THR A 102 12.80 -0.64 -21.30
N ARG A 103 13.72 -1.54 -21.68
CA ARG A 103 14.39 -2.42 -20.73
C ARG A 103 15.54 -1.68 -20.07
N ILE A 104 15.62 -1.76 -18.75
CA ILE A 104 16.67 -1.20 -17.89
C ILE A 104 17.54 -2.38 -17.41
N PRO A 105 18.68 -2.69 -18.07
CA PRO A 105 19.48 -3.87 -17.75
C PRO A 105 20.05 -3.87 -16.33
N GLU A 106 20.36 -2.69 -15.77
CA GLU A 106 20.98 -2.54 -14.46
C GLU A 106 19.99 -2.70 -13.30
N ALA A 107 18.67 -2.71 -13.59
CA ALA A 107 17.64 -2.88 -12.59
C ALA A 107 17.74 -4.26 -11.90
N LEU A 108 17.18 -4.34 -10.68
CA LEU A 108 17.11 -5.57 -9.90
C LEU A 108 18.47 -6.30 -9.79
N GLN A 109 19.52 -5.56 -9.42
CA GLN A 109 20.88 -6.10 -9.26
C GLN A 109 21.42 -6.75 -10.56
N GLY A 110 21.09 -6.15 -11.72
CA GLY A 110 21.56 -6.61 -13.03
C GLY A 110 20.72 -7.69 -13.71
N ARG A 111 19.59 -8.11 -13.10
CA ARG A 111 18.62 -9.01 -13.78
C ARG A 111 17.89 -8.27 -14.91
N GLY A 112 17.79 -6.96 -14.77
CA GLY A 112 17.03 -6.08 -15.64
C GLY A 112 15.54 -6.13 -15.37
N ALA A 113 14.87 -5.07 -15.79
CA ALA A 113 13.42 -4.92 -15.72
C ALA A 113 12.95 -3.98 -16.83
N THR A 114 11.68 -4.03 -17.16
CA THR A 114 11.06 -3.32 -18.27
C THR A 114 10.05 -2.32 -17.72
N ILE A 115 10.20 -1.07 -18.14
CA ILE A 115 9.30 0.02 -17.78
C ILE A 115 8.70 0.63 -19.05
N GLY A 116 7.57 1.30 -18.94
CA GLY A 116 7.08 2.18 -20.00
C GLY A 116 5.57 2.24 -20.08
N GLY A 117 5.09 3.26 -20.80
CA GLY A 117 3.69 3.59 -20.90
C GLY A 117 2.86 2.61 -21.74
N ASP A 118 1.60 2.45 -21.33
CA ASP A 118 0.52 1.88 -22.15
C ASP A 118 -0.68 2.84 -22.07
N ASN A 119 -1.13 3.36 -23.23
CA ASN A 119 -2.17 4.38 -23.26
C ASN A 119 -3.49 3.90 -22.67
N ALA A 120 -3.89 2.65 -22.94
CA ALA A 120 -5.15 2.11 -22.45
C ALA A 120 -5.10 1.86 -20.94
N ALA A 121 -3.99 1.31 -20.44
CA ALA A 121 -3.76 1.13 -19.01
C ALA A 121 -3.74 2.48 -18.26
N ARG A 122 -3.08 3.49 -18.82
CA ARG A 122 -3.04 4.84 -18.25
C ARG A 122 -4.43 5.47 -18.16
N GLU A 123 -5.19 5.47 -19.25
CA GLU A 123 -6.54 6.04 -19.29
C GLU A 123 -7.50 5.33 -18.32
N ASP A 124 -7.49 4.00 -18.28
CA ASP A 124 -8.32 3.26 -17.32
C ASP A 124 -7.85 3.52 -15.88
N SER A 125 -6.55 3.59 -15.62
CA SER A 125 -6.04 3.82 -14.25
C SER A 125 -6.52 5.14 -13.64
N ILE A 126 -6.64 6.20 -14.45
CA ILE A 126 -7.25 7.48 -14.05
C ILE A 126 -8.72 7.25 -13.66
N THR A 127 -9.47 6.55 -14.51
CA THR A 127 -10.88 6.20 -14.27
C THR A 127 -11.06 5.40 -12.98
N GLN A 128 -10.19 4.41 -12.72
CA GLN A 128 -10.23 3.59 -11.50
C GLN A 128 -9.93 4.43 -10.26
N VAL A 129 -8.92 5.30 -10.32
CA VAL A 129 -8.57 6.22 -9.24
C VAL A 129 -9.74 7.14 -8.91
N GLU A 130 -10.31 7.82 -9.90
CA GLU A 130 -11.42 8.76 -9.69
C GLU A 130 -12.64 8.04 -9.09
N THR A 131 -13.02 6.90 -9.65
CA THR A 131 -14.13 6.07 -9.16
C THR A 131 -13.90 5.62 -7.72
N PHE A 132 -12.68 5.20 -7.41
CA PHE A 132 -12.31 4.74 -6.08
C PHE A 132 -12.32 5.87 -5.06
N LEU A 133 -11.75 7.03 -5.39
CA LEU A 133 -11.73 8.19 -4.49
C LEU A 133 -13.15 8.74 -4.25
N ALA A 134 -14.00 8.82 -5.29
CA ALA A 134 -15.39 9.24 -5.16
C ALA A 134 -16.20 8.36 -4.20
N ARG A 135 -15.83 7.08 -4.06
CA ARG A 135 -16.45 6.15 -3.11
C ARG A 135 -16.07 6.45 -1.65
N TYR A 136 -14.86 6.94 -1.39
CA TYR A 136 -14.30 7.00 -0.04
C TYR A 136 -14.02 8.41 0.53
N LEU A 137 -13.92 9.46 -0.31
CA LEU A 137 -13.57 10.83 0.12
C LEU A 137 -14.76 11.79 0.27
N ARG A 138 -15.90 11.31 0.77
CA ARG A 138 -17.09 12.16 0.97
C ARG A 138 -16.88 13.26 2.01
#